data_AF-A0A815BCB2-F1
#
_entry.id   AF-A0A815BCB2-F1
#
_cell.length_a   1.000
_cell.length_b   1.000
_cell.length_c   1.000
_cell.angle_alpha   90.00
_cell.angle_beta   90.00
_cell.angle_gamma   90.00
#
_symmetry.space_group_name_H-M   'P 1'
#
loop_
_entity.id
_entity.type
_entity.pdbx_description
1 polymer ?
#
loop_
_entity_poly.entity_id
_entity_poly.type
_entity_poly.pdbx_seq_one_letter_code
_entity_poly.pdbx_strand_id
1 'polypeptide(L)'
;MPSPAEWHLNPNAHASVRLLRPLLQTMSYQLRMGLSHMFSTGQGIVMDRSYWSYYAILNILRDFGYVSQDINTREFHNDYCLPRDHMPSPAEWHLNPNAHASVRLLRPLLQTMSYQLRMGLSHMFSTGQGIVMDRSYWSYYAILNILRDFGYVSQDSYDFLLEYKVSIDYSLKMPRLIIFIDKDPHAIWEDIQKNGKDYQKGSKVYSLELLQAMDRMYKEEWLPRMSTYCHILQYNENEIKTLDDVVFDIEQLNFDDTNKFPDWRLTVDVELERFRAQLQDEHFWTRMFNVNRLLHLSEWWTEPNAQKTQLGLMKYDPRYYWTTNNWDIKPFFQRYQSWTRLPFY
;
A
#
# COMPACT_ATOMS: atom_id res chain seq x y z
N MET A 1 12.20 -18.29 -29.41
CA MET A 1 11.71 -16.94 -29.03
C MET A 1 11.16 -16.34 -30.31
N PRO A 2 9.96 -15.74 -30.32
CA PRO A 2 9.52 -15.04 -31.51
C PRO A 2 10.53 -13.95 -31.85
N SER A 3 10.99 -13.90 -33.08
CA SER A 3 11.87 -12.81 -33.53
C SER A 3 11.10 -11.49 -33.51
N PRO A 4 11.76 -10.32 -33.41
CA PRO A 4 11.09 -9.03 -33.54
C PRO A 4 10.22 -8.94 -34.81
N ALA A 5 10.68 -9.55 -35.92
CA ALA A 5 9.93 -9.62 -37.17
C ALA A 5 8.65 -10.47 -37.07
N GLU A 6 8.67 -11.57 -36.32
CA GLU A 6 7.48 -12.41 -36.07
C GLU A 6 6.47 -11.73 -35.14
N TRP A 7 6.92 -10.86 -34.22
CA TRP A 7 6.03 -10.05 -33.38
C TRP A 7 5.32 -8.95 -34.17
N HIS A 8 6.01 -8.29 -35.10
CA HIS A 8 5.40 -7.26 -35.97
C HIS A 8 4.26 -7.82 -36.84
N LEU A 9 4.32 -9.10 -37.20
CA LEU A 9 3.31 -9.76 -38.03
C LEU A 9 2.09 -10.25 -37.25
N ASN A 10 2.25 -10.63 -35.97
CA ASN A 10 1.13 -11.11 -35.15
C ASN A 10 1.34 -10.81 -33.64
N PRO A 11 1.15 -9.55 -33.21
CA PRO A 11 1.46 -9.13 -31.85
C PRO A 11 0.43 -9.70 -30.87
N ASN A 12 0.92 -10.39 -29.83
CA ASN A 12 0.07 -10.86 -28.73
C ASN A 12 0.77 -10.66 -27.37
N ALA A 13 -0.01 -10.66 -26.29
CA ALA A 13 0.46 -10.32 -24.94
C ALA A 13 1.61 -11.24 -24.49
N HIS A 14 1.51 -12.53 -24.78
CA HIS A 14 2.50 -13.52 -24.39
C HIS A 14 3.84 -13.36 -25.14
N ALA A 15 3.82 -12.98 -26.42
CA ALA A 15 5.02 -12.67 -27.20
C ALA A 15 5.66 -11.34 -26.79
N SER A 16 4.83 -10.34 -26.46
CA SER A 16 5.27 -8.99 -26.04
C SER A 16 6.02 -9.02 -24.71
N VAL A 17 5.49 -9.75 -23.71
CA VAL A 17 6.16 -9.95 -22.41
C VAL A 17 7.49 -10.70 -22.59
N ARG A 18 7.55 -11.69 -23.50
CA ARG A 18 8.78 -12.46 -23.77
C ARG A 18 9.87 -11.64 -24.48
N LEU A 19 9.51 -10.69 -25.34
CA LEU A 19 10.46 -9.80 -26.03
C LEU A 19 10.96 -8.65 -25.13
N LEU A 20 10.10 -8.12 -24.26
CA LEU A 20 10.44 -7.00 -23.38
C LEU A 20 11.23 -7.44 -22.14
N ARG A 21 11.10 -8.68 -21.69
CA ARG A 21 11.73 -9.17 -20.44
C ARG A 21 13.27 -9.12 -20.43
N PRO A 22 14.01 -9.51 -21.48
CA PRO A 22 15.47 -9.39 -21.51
C PRO A 22 15.94 -7.93 -21.53
N LEU A 23 15.20 -7.06 -22.23
CA LEU A 23 15.43 -5.60 -22.24
C LEU A 23 15.21 -5.00 -20.84
N LEU A 24 14.16 -5.40 -20.14
CA LEU A 24 13.86 -4.98 -18.77
C LEU A 24 14.95 -5.40 -17.77
N GLN A 25 15.46 -6.62 -17.90
CA GLN A 25 16.53 -7.11 -17.04
C GLN A 25 17.84 -6.36 -17.30
N THR A 26 18.15 -6.07 -18.56
CA THR A 26 19.34 -5.29 -18.93
C THR A 26 19.22 -3.84 -18.45
N MET A 27 18.04 -3.21 -18.59
CA MET A 27 17.78 -1.85 -18.15
C MET A 27 17.70 -1.71 -16.62
N SER A 28 17.11 -2.67 -15.90
CA SER A 28 17.09 -2.68 -14.43
C SER A 28 18.47 -2.92 -13.83
N TYR A 29 19.32 -3.72 -14.50
CA TYR A 29 20.71 -3.88 -14.14
C TYR A 29 21.52 -2.59 -14.41
N GLN A 30 21.33 -1.95 -15.57
CA GLN A 30 21.94 -0.65 -15.88
C GLN A 30 21.47 0.46 -14.93
N LEU A 31 20.20 0.45 -14.51
CA LEU A 31 19.67 1.36 -13.50
C LEU A 31 20.29 1.07 -12.14
N ARG A 32 20.39 -0.20 -11.72
CA ARG A 32 21.00 -0.57 -10.44
C ARG A 32 22.49 -0.18 -10.40
N MET A 33 23.23 -0.41 -11.49
CA MET A 33 24.63 -0.01 -11.63
C MET A 33 24.78 1.52 -11.69
N GLY A 34 23.89 2.20 -12.41
CA GLY A 34 23.91 3.66 -12.51
C GLY A 34 23.51 4.37 -11.22
N LEU A 35 22.53 3.84 -10.49
CA LEU A 35 22.17 4.30 -9.15
C LEU A 35 23.30 3.99 -8.15
N SER A 36 23.90 2.80 -8.19
CA SER A 36 25.04 2.47 -7.32
C SER A 36 26.24 3.36 -7.61
N HIS A 37 26.47 3.75 -8.86
CA HIS A 37 27.51 4.72 -9.22
C HIS A 37 27.14 6.14 -8.75
N MET A 38 25.91 6.61 -9.00
CA MET A 38 25.42 7.91 -8.54
C MET A 38 25.46 8.05 -7.01
N PHE A 39 25.08 7.00 -6.27
CA PHE A 39 25.12 6.98 -4.81
C PHE A 39 26.54 6.86 -4.24
N SER A 40 27.52 6.41 -5.04
CA SER A 40 28.92 6.32 -4.61
C SER A 40 29.78 7.51 -5.05
N THR A 41 29.45 8.16 -6.17
CA THR A 41 30.27 9.25 -6.74
C THR A 41 29.61 10.62 -6.72
N GLY A 42 28.29 10.70 -6.45
CA GLY A 42 27.54 11.95 -6.43
C GLY A 42 27.36 12.62 -7.81
N GLN A 43 27.79 11.98 -8.90
CA GLN A 43 27.64 12.50 -10.26
C GLN A 43 26.43 11.86 -10.96
N GLY A 44 25.61 12.71 -11.60
CA GLY A 44 24.45 12.27 -12.38
C GLY A 44 24.86 11.61 -13.69
N ILE A 45 24.17 10.52 -14.06
CA ILE A 45 24.39 9.79 -15.31
C ILE A 45 23.21 10.06 -16.24
N VAL A 46 23.48 10.44 -17.49
CA VAL A 46 22.45 10.56 -18.53
C VAL A 46 22.21 9.16 -19.12
N MET A 47 20.99 8.64 -18.95
CA MET A 47 20.56 7.38 -19.55
C MET A 47 19.66 7.66 -20.74
N ASP A 48 19.94 7.03 -21.89
CA ASP A 48 19.24 7.28 -23.16
C ASP A 48 17.73 6.89 -23.10
N ARG A 49 17.31 6.02 -22.17
CA ARG A 49 15.89 5.78 -21.80
C ARG A 49 15.76 5.33 -20.34
N SER A 50 14.87 5.96 -19.57
CA SER A 50 14.71 5.70 -18.13
C SER A 50 13.77 4.52 -17.84
N TYR A 51 13.93 3.84 -16.70
CA TYR A 51 12.96 2.85 -16.19
C TYR A 51 11.53 3.43 -16.10
N TRP A 52 11.40 4.74 -15.93
CA TRP A 52 10.14 5.46 -15.91
C TRP A 52 9.55 5.73 -17.30
N SER A 53 10.37 5.83 -18.35
CA SER A 53 9.90 5.82 -19.75
C SER A 53 9.25 4.49 -20.14
N TYR A 54 9.52 3.42 -19.39
CA TYR A 54 8.82 2.14 -19.52
C TYR A 54 7.43 2.13 -18.87
N TYR A 55 7.17 2.90 -17.81
CA TYR A 55 5.80 3.12 -17.33
C TYR A 55 4.93 3.77 -18.42
N ALA A 56 5.51 4.68 -19.21
CA ALA A 56 4.85 5.24 -20.38
C ALA A 56 4.64 4.19 -21.49
N ILE A 57 5.63 3.32 -21.78
CA ILE A 57 5.48 2.23 -22.76
C ILE A 57 4.48 1.17 -22.29
N LEU A 58 4.44 0.81 -21.00
CA LEU A 58 3.45 -0.09 -20.40
C LEU A 58 2.05 0.52 -20.45
N ASN A 59 1.92 1.82 -20.21
CA ASN A 59 0.66 2.53 -20.36
C ASN A 59 0.22 2.60 -21.84
N ILE A 60 1.15 2.79 -22.78
CA ILE A 60 0.87 2.74 -24.22
C ILE A 60 0.47 1.31 -24.63
N LEU A 61 1.18 0.27 -24.19
CA LEU A 61 0.88 -1.13 -24.46
C LEU A 61 -0.44 -1.59 -23.79
N ARG A 62 -0.80 -0.99 -22.65
CA ARG A 62 -2.11 -1.09 -21.98
C ARG A 62 -3.22 -0.47 -22.83
N ASP A 63 -3.00 0.73 -23.36
CA ASP A 63 -3.97 1.43 -24.21
C ASP A 63 -4.19 0.70 -25.55
N PHE A 64 -3.20 -0.09 -26.01
CA PHE A 64 -3.30 -0.99 -27.17
C PHE A 64 -3.64 -2.46 -26.83
N GLY A 65 -3.94 -2.80 -25.57
CA GLY A 65 -4.47 -4.13 -25.18
C GLY A 65 -3.45 -5.28 -25.13
N TYR A 66 -2.15 -4.99 -25.06
CA TYR A 66 -1.08 -5.99 -25.10
C TYR A 66 -0.59 -6.48 -23.72
N VAL A 67 -1.13 -5.96 -22.62
CA VAL A 67 -0.88 -6.42 -21.24
C VAL A 67 -2.23 -6.68 -20.59
N SER A 68 -2.41 -7.85 -19.96
CA SER A 68 -3.69 -8.19 -19.30
C SER A 68 -3.94 -7.23 -18.15
N GLN A 69 -5.18 -6.71 -18.08
CA GLN A 69 -5.72 -5.94 -16.96
C GLN A 69 -5.31 -6.56 -15.62
N ASP A 70 -4.97 -5.68 -14.67
CA ASP A 70 -4.43 -5.98 -13.34
C ASP A 70 -4.95 -7.28 -12.71
N ILE A 71 -4.06 -8.10 -12.12
CA ILE A 71 -4.50 -9.23 -11.28
C ILE A 71 -5.22 -8.64 -10.07
N ASN A 72 -6.54 -8.76 -10.03
CA ASN A 72 -7.33 -8.43 -8.85
C ASN A 72 -6.93 -9.40 -7.73
N THR A 73 -6.13 -8.93 -6.77
CA THR A 73 -5.55 -9.76 -5.70
C THR A 73 -6.61 -10.38 -4.79
N ARG A 74 -7.78 -9.74 -4.65
CA ARG A 74 -8.94 -10.30 -3.93
C ARG A 74 -9.54 -11.47 -4.68
N GLU A 75 -9.81 -11.31 -5.98
CA GLU A 75 -10.35 -12.39 -6.82
C GLU A 75 -9.37 -13.55 -6.93
N PHE A 76 -8.09 -13.22 -7.15
CA PHE A 76 -7.01 -14.21 -7.10
C PHE A 76 -6.95 -14.95 -5.76
N HIS A 77 -7.10 -14.26 -4.63
CA HIS A 77 -7.16 -14.94 -3.32
C HIS A 77 -8.39 -15.86 -3.21
N ASN A 78 -9.54 -15.35 -3.63
CA ASN A 78 -10.82 -16.06 -3.55
C ASN A 78 -10.86 -17.31 -4.45
N ASP A 79 -10.18 -17.30 -5.60
CA ASP A 79 -10.06 -18.46 -6.51
C ASP A 79 -9.47 -19.71 -5.82
N TYR A 80 -8.67 -19.51 -4.76
CA TYR A 80 -7.90 -20.58 -4.12
C TYR A 80 -8.25 -20.85 -2.66
N CYS A 81 -9.22 -20.15 -2.09
CA CYS A 81 -9.65 -20.36 -0.70
C CYS A 81 -11.07 -20.93 -0.62
N LEU A 82 -11.43 -21.47 0.54
CA LEU A 82 -12.79 -21.97 0.77
C LEU A 82 -13.79 -20.80 0.76
N PRO A 83 -15.07 -21.00 0.40
CA PRO A 83 -16.09 -19.94 0.42
C PRO A 83 -16.19 -19.17 1.74
N ARG A 84 -15.98 -19.87 2.86
CA ARG A 84 -15.90 -19.27 4.19
C ARG A 84 -14.78 -18.24 4.29
N ASP A 85 -13.63 -18.51 3.68
CA ASP A 85 -12.42 -17.70 3.79
C ASP A 85 -12.30 -16.64 2.70
N HIS A 86 -13.30 -16.52 1.82
CA HIS A 86 -13.35 -15.47 0.82
C HIS A 86 -13.18 -14.08 1.47
N MET A 87 -12.31 -13.28 0.88
CA MET A 87 -12.25 -11.85 1.16
C MET A 87 -13.45 -11.16 0.51
N PRO A 88 -14.35 -10.56 1.31
CA PRO A 88 -15.49 -9.85 0.76
C PRO A 88 -15.00 -8.59 0.03
N SER A 89 -15.74 -8.14 -0.97
CA SER A 89 -15.56 -6.79 -1.49
C SER A 89 -16.09 -5.76 -0.49
N PRO A 90 -15.62 -4.50 -0.56
CA PRO A 90 -16.25 -3.41 0.19
C PRO A 90 -17.77 -3.36 -0.05
N ALA A 91 -18.23 -3.56 -1.29
CA ALA A 91 -19.65 -3.55 -1.62
C ALA A 91 -20.45 -4.66 -0.91
N GLU A 92 -19.94 -5.90 -0.91
CA GLU A 92 -20.56 -7.03 -0.21
C GLU A 92 -20.65 -6.78 1.29
N TRP A 93 -19.59 -6.22 1.90
CA TRP A 93 -19.57 -5.88 3.31
C TRP A 93 -20.51 -4.72 3.67
N HIS A 94 -20.61 -3.70 2.82
CA HIS A 94 -21.55 -2.59 3.03
C HIS A 94 -23.01 -3.05 3.09
N LEU A 95 -23.37 -4.09 2.34
CA LEU A 95 -24.72 -4.66 2.31
C LEU A 95 -24.96 -5.64 3.47
N ASN A 96 -23.96 -6.44 3.83
CA ASN A 96 -24.05 -7.48 4.86
C ASN A 96 -22.82 -7.50 5.78
N PRO A 97 -22.63 -6.48 6.62
CA PRO A 97 -21.50 -6.42 7.53
C PRO A 97 -21.66 -7.48 8.63
N ASN A 98 -20.58 -8.18 8.96
CA ASN A 98 -20.50 -9.15 10.05
C ASN A 98 -19.04 -9.27 10.52
N ALA A 99 -18.81 -9.73 11.75
CA ALA A 99 -17.47 -9.80 12.36
C ALA A 99 -16.45 -10.52 11.46
N HIS A 100 -16.83 -11.64 10.86
CA HIS A 100 -15.97 -12.43 9.98
C HIS A 100 -15.53 -11.65 8.74
N ALA A 101 -16.49 -11.05 8.04
CA ALA A 101 -16.26 -10.21 6.86
C ALA A 101 -15.47 -8.93 7.21
N SER A 102 -15.78 -8.32 8.36
CA SER A 102 -15.10 -7.11 8.84
C SER A 102 -13.61 -7.35 9.06
N VAL A 103 -13.20 -8.38 9.80
CA VAL A 103 -11.77 -8.67 10.02
C VAL A 103 -11.05 -8.96 8.71
N ARG A 104 -11.70 -9.68 7.79
CA ARG A 104 -11.13 -10.00 6.48
C ARG A 104 -10.91 -8.79 5.57
N LEU A 105 -11.60 -7.68 5.83
CA LEU A 105 -11.34 -6.39 5.18
C LEU A 105 -10.37 -5.51 5.96
N LEU A 106 -10.56 -5.44 7.27
CA LEU A 106 -9.84 -4.54 8.16
C LEU A 106 -8.36 -4.91 8.29
N ARG A 107 -8.00 -6.19 8.39
CA ARG A 107 -6.59 -6.61 8.46
C ARG A 107 -5.80 -6.26 7.18
N PRO A 108 -6.26 -6.64 5.96
CA PRO A 108 -5.56 -6.23 4.73
C PRO A 108 -5.53 -4.71 4.52
N LEU A 109 -6.58 -4.00 4.95
CA LEU A 109 -6.58 -2.54 4.93
C LEU A 109 -5.46 -1.97 5.81
N LEU A 110 -5.33 -2.47 7.04
CA LEU A 110 -4.27 -2.09 7.97
C LEU A 110 -2.87 -2.41 7.43
N GLN A 111 -2.71 -3.56 6.78
CA GLN A 111 -1.49 -3.94 6.07
C GLN A 111 -1.17 -2.97 4.94
N THR A 112 -2.16 -2.61 4.14
CA THR A 112 -1.98 -1.71 3.01
C THR A 112 -1.60 -0.31 3.48
N MET A 113 -2.28 0.23 4.51
CA MET A 113 -1.94 1.53 5.08
C MET A 113 -0.54 1.54 5.70
N SER A 114 -0.15 0.49 6.43
CA SER A 114 1.20 0.41 7.00
C SER A 114 2.28 0.29 5.92
N TYR A 115 2.00 -0.47 4.84
CA TYR A 115 2.89 -0.55 3.68
C TYR A 115 3.03 0.79 2.97
N GLN A 116 1.93 1.50 2.71
CA GLN A 116 1.97 2.83 2.08
C GLN A 116 2.78 3.83 2.92
N LEU A 117 2.55 3.87 4.24
CA LEU A 117 3.33 4.72 5.14
C LEU A 117 4.81 4.31 5.16
N ARG A 118 5.12 3.02 5.24
CA ARG A 118 6.50 2.50 5.16
C ARG A 118 7.19 2.95 3.88
N MET A 119 6.54 2.81 2.73
CA MET A 119 7.10 3.21 1.43
C MET A 119 7.29 4.73 1.35
N GLY A 120 6.33 5.50 1.85
CA GLY A 120 6.44 6.96 1.96
C GLY A 120 7.62 7.38 2.84
N LEU A 121 7.77 6.77 4.02
CA LEU A 121 8.90 7.04 4.92
C LEU A 121 10.23 6.68 4.24
N SER A 122 10.31 5.54 3.54
CA SER A 122 11.51 5.13 2.81
C SER A 122 11.91 6.15 1.74
N HIS A 123 10.93 6.67 0.99
CA HIS A 123 11.13 7.76 0.02
C HIS A 123 11.63 9.03 0.69
N MET A 124 10.94 9.49 1.72
CA MET A 124 11.27 10.72 2.45
C MET A 124 12.67 10.66 3.08
N PHE A 125 13.03 9.56 3.73
CA PHE A 125 14.37 9.40 4.32
C PHE A 125 15.49 9.19 3.30
N SER A 126 15.15 8.85 2.05
CA SER A 126 16.13 8.69 0.97
C SER A 126 16.32 9.94 0.12
N THR A 127 15.29 10.77 0.00
CA THR A 127 15.27 11.93 -0.91
C THR A 127 15.18 13.27 -0.18
N GLY A 128 14.76 13.29 1.08
CA GLY A 128 14.43 14.50 1.83
C GLY A 128 13.10 15.15 1.44
N GLN A 129 12.33 14.56 0.50
CA GLN A 129 11.05 15.11 0.06
C GLN A 129 9.91 14.69 1.00
N GLY A 130 9.03 15.63 1.34
CA GLY A 130 7.82 15.35 2.11
C GLY A 130 6.84 14.43 1.38
N ILE A 131 5.98 13.77 2.15
CA ILE A 131 4.92 12.89 1.63
C ILE A 131 3.56 13.35 2.14
N VAL A 132 2.54 13.22 1.29
CA VAL A 132 1.13 13.42 1.66
C VAL A 132 0.43 12.08 1.49
N MET A 133 -0.39 11.70 2.47
CA MET A 133 -1.14 10.44 2.45
C MET A 133 -2.62 10.72 2.64
N ASP A 134 -3.46 10.00 1.90
CA ASP A 134 -4.90 9.98 2.12
C ASP A 134 -5.22 9.08 3.32
N ARG A 135 -5.73 9.71 4.38
CA ARG A 135 -5.99 9.14 5.70
C ARG A 135 -4.73 8.60 6.39
N SER A 136 -4.66 8.85 7.69
CA SER A 136 -3.54 8.41 8.50
C SER A 136 -3.71 6.95 8.92
N TYR A 137 -2.64 6.15 8.84
CA TYR A 137 -2.55 4.83 9.49
C TYR A 137 -2.97 4.90 10.98
N TRP A 138 -2.68 6.01 11.65
CA TRP A 138 -3.01 6.24 13.06
C TRP A 138 -4.50 6.52 13.29
N SER A 139 -5.26 6.87 12.25
CA SER A 139 -6.72 7.03 12.32
C SER A 139 -7.48 5.70 12.34
N TYR A 140 -6.81 4.60 11.98
CA TYR A 140 -7.43 3.27 11.96
C TYR A 140 -8.00 2.85 13.33
N TYR A 141 -7.35 3.27 14.42
CA TYR A 141 -7.82 2.96 15.77
C TYR A 141 -9.22 3.54 16.05
N ALA A 142 -9.49 4.77 15.60
CA ALA A 142 -10.80 5.39 15.73
C ALA A 142 -11.87 4.59 14.98
N ILE A 143 -11.58 4.18 13.73
CA ILE A 143 -12.48 3.35 12.91
C ILE A 143 -12.74 2.02 13.60
N LEU A 144 -11.70 1.35 14.11
CA LEU A 144 -11.82 0.06 14.75
C LEU A 144 -12.69 0.11 16.03
N ASN A 145 -12.53 1.15 16.86
CA ASN A 145 -13.38 1.36 18.03
C ASN A 145 -14.85 1.49 17.66
N ILE A 146 -15.16 2.34 16.67
CA ILE A 146 -16.54 2.57 16.25
C ILE A 146 -17.16 1.29 15.70
N LEU A 147 -16.44 0.55 14.85
CA LEU A 147 -16.96 -0.69 14.29
C LEU A 147 -17.19 -1.78 15.36
N ARG A 148 -16.41 -1.78 16.44
CA ARG A 148 -16.68 -2.62 17.62
C ARG A 148 -17.95 -2.17 18.34
N ASP A 149 -18.09 -0.87 18.60
CA ASP A 149 -19.21 -0.31 19.37
C ASP A 149 -20.56 -0.51 18.64
N PHE A 150 -20.54 -0.52 17.30
CA PHE A 150 -21.69 -0.85 16.46
C PHE A 150 -21.89 -2.36 16.24
N GLY A 151 -21.06 -3.21 16.83
CA GLY A 151 -21.18 -4.68 16.76
C GLY A 151 -20.77 -5.31 15.42
N TYR A 152 -20.11 -4.55 14.53
CA TYR A 152 -19.58 -5.10 13.28
C TYR A 152 -18.26 -5.86 13.47
N VAL A 153 -17.59 -5.68 14.60
CA VAL A 153 -16.34 -6.36 14.98
C VAL A 153 -16.53 -6.97 16.36
N SER A 154 -16.24 -8.27 16.52
CA SER A 154 -16.28 -8.94 17.83
C SER A 154 -15.14 -8.46 18.72
N GLN A 155 -15.25 -8.64 20.04
CA GLN A 155 -14.19 -8.25 20.97
C GLN A 155 -12.87 -8.98 20.66
N ASP A 156 -12.93 -10.29 20.39
CA ASP A 156 -11.75 -11.08 20.01
C ASP A 156 -11.10 -10.56 18.72
N SER A 157 -11.92 -10.16 17.74
CA SER A 157 -11.46 -9.55 16.49
C SER A 157 -10.82 -8.19 16.70
N TYR A 158 -11.37 -7.38 17.61
CA TYR A 158 -10.83 -6.09 18.00
C TYR A 158 -9.45 -6.26 18.65
N ASP A 159 -9.33 -7.17 19.63
CA ASP A 159 -8.08 -7.43 20.35
C ASP A 159 -7.00 -7.97 19.40
N PHE A 160 -7.38 -8.84 18.47
CA PHE A 160 -6.51 -9.33 17.40
C PHE A 160 -5.96 -8.21 16.51
N LEU A 161 -6.84 -7.33 16.00
CA LEU A 161 -6.43 -6.22 15.14
C LEU A 161 -5.61 -5.18 15.90
N LEU A 162 -5.89 -4.96 17.18
CA LEU A 162 -5.15 -4.03 18.03
C LEU A 162 -3.76 -4.55 18.36
N GLU A 163 -3.61 -5.81 18.75
CA GLU A 163 -2.28 -6.42 18.98
C GLU A 163 -1.44 -6.37 17.70
N TYR A 164 -2.06 -6.69 16.57
CA TYR A 164 -1.43 -6.59 15.26
C TYR A 164 -0.97 -5.17 14.94
N LYS A 165 -1.77 -4.15 15.25
CA LYS A 165 -1.40 -2.75 15.04
C LYS A 165 -0.23 -2.35 15.94
N VAL A 166 -0.32 -2.65 17.24
CA VAL A 166 0.69 -2.25 18.24
C VAL A 166 2.06 -2.85 17.94
N SER A 167 2.14 -4.06 17.36
CA SER A 167 3.43 -4.65 16.98
C SER A 167 4.13 -3.88 15.87
N ILE A 168 3.38 -3.19 15.01
CA ILE A 168 3.86 -2.41 13.86
C ILE A 168 4.16 -0.97 14.27
N ASP A 169 3.40 -0.40 15.21
CA ASP A 169 3.46 1.02 15.60
C ASP A 169 4.87 1.50 15.92
N TYR A 170 5.66 0.72 16.68
CA TYR A 170 7.04 1.07 17.05
C TYR A 170 8.02 1.15 15.86
N SER A 171 7.63 0.58 14.71
CA SER A 171 8.45 0.53 13.50
C SER A 171 8.11 1.66 12.51
N LEU A 172 7.12 2.49 12.81
CA LEU A 172 6.65 3.58 11.97
C LEU A 172 6.80 4.91 12.71
N LYS A 173 6.82 6.02 11.97
CA LYS A 173 6.84 7.37 12.54
C LYS A 173 5.45 7.99 12.48
N MET A 174 5.05 8.68 13.55
CA MET A 174 3.82 9.48 13.55
C MET A 174 3.92 10.64 12.55
N PRO A 175 2.81 11.10 11.94
CA PRO A 175 2.83 12.23 11.04
C PRO A 175 3.29 13.50 11.78
N ARG A 176 3.90 14.44 11.04
CA ARG A 176 4.21 15.79 11.59
C ARG A 176 3.02 16.75 11.46
N LEU A 177 2.12 16.49 10.53
CA LEU A 177 0.95 17.31 10.26
C LEU A 177 -0.24 16.41 9.96
N ILE A 178 -1.39 16.76 10.52
CA ILE A 178 -2.70 16.22 10.14
C ILE A 178 -3.54 17.39 9.64
N ILE A 179 -4.11 17.21 8.44
CA ILE A 179 -5.11 18.12 7.90
C ILE A 179 -6.46 17.43 8.08
N PHE A 180 -7.33 18.02 8.89
CA PHE A 180 -8.67 17.51 9.17
C PHE A 180 -9.70 18.41 8.50
N ILE A 181 -10.55 17.80 7.66
CA ILE A 181 -11.65 18.48 6.99
C ILE A 181 -12.92 18.14 7.76
N ASP A 182 -13.46 19.14 8.46
CA ASP A 182 -14.69 19.06 9.21
C ASP A 182 -15.89 19.23 8.26
N LYS A 183 -16.74 18.21 8.26
CA LYS A 183 -17.97 18.19 7.49
C LYS A 183 -19.08 17.58 8.32
N ASP A 184 -20.23 18.23 8.29
CA ASP A 184 -21.40 17.80 9.04
C ASP A 184 -21.84 16.37 8.64
N PRO A 185 -22.03 15.45 9.61
CA PRO A 185 -22.42 14.08 9.32
C PRO A 185 -23.74 13.94 8.56
N HIS A 186 -24.70 14.84 8.78
CA HIS A 186 -25.97 14.81 8.07
C HIS A 186 -25.77 15.18 6.60
N ALA A 187 -24.99 16.23 6.33
CA ALA A 187 -24.62 16.60 4.96
C ALA A 187 -23.83 15.48 4.23
N ILE A 188 -22.92 14.78 4.92
CA ILE A 188 -22.22 13.61 4.37
C ILE A 188 -23.23 12.51 4.01
N TRP A 189 -24.15 12.21 4.91
CA TRP A 189 -25.16 11.19 4.68
C TRP A 189 -26.04 11.52 3.48
N GLU A 190 -26.54 12.75 3.37
CA GLU A 190 -27.34 13.21 2.22
C GLU A 190 -26.56 13.11 0.90
N ASP A 191 -25.29 13.51 0.90
CA ASP A 191 -24.42 13.41 -0.27
C ASP A 191 -24.19 11.96 -0.69
N ILE A 192 -24.00 11.04 0.27
CA ILE A 192 -23.92 9.59 -0.01
C ILE A 192 -25.24 9.10 -0.63
N GLN A 193 -26.40 9.51 -0.12
CA GLN A 193 -27.70 9.09 -0.68
C GLN A 193 -27.90 9.63 -2.11
N LYS A 194 -27.47 10.86 -2.37
CA LYS A 194 -27.61 11.51 -3.69
C LYS A 194 -26.59 10.99 -4.71
N ASN A 195 -25.31 11.05 -4.37
CA ASN A 195 -24.17 10.90 -5.28
C ASN A 195 -23.34 9.63 -5.03
N GLY A 196 -23.56 8.92 -3.94
CA GLY A 196 -22.83 7.69 -3.61
C GLY A 196 -23.08 6.56 -4.60
N LYS A 197 -22.23 5.52 -4.55
CA LYS A 197 -22.41 4.29 -5.32
C LYS A 197 -23.63 3.51 -4.81
N ASP A 198 -24.24 2.68 -5.65
CA ASP A 198 -25.48 1.94 -5.30
C ASP A 198 -25.38 1.17 -3.97
N TYR A 199 -24.24 0.50 -3.73
CA TYR A 199 -24.00 -0.24 -2.49
C TYR A 199 -23.76 0.67 -1.26
N GLN A 200 -23.38 1.93 -1.46
CA GLN A 200 -23.19 2.91 -0.38
C GLN A 200 -24.53 3.50 0.06
N LYS A 201 -25.42 3.78 -0.88
CA LYS A 201 -26.77 4.29 -0.61
C LYS A 201 -27.58 3.33 0.25
N GLY A 202 -27.56 2.05 -0.10
CA GLY A 202 -28.20 0.97 0.66
C GLY A 202 -27.32 0.34 1.74
N SER A 203 -26.23 1.01 2.16
CA SER A 203 -25.30 0.42 3.11
C SER A 203 -25.90 0.38 4.52
N LYS A 204 -25.74 -0.78 5.19
CA LYS A 204 -26.03 -0.90 6.62
C LYS A 204 -24.99 -0.23 7.50
N VAL A 205 -23.78 0.02 6.97
CA VAL A 205 -22.65 0.60 7.70
C VAL A 205 -22.70 2.13 7.64
N TYR A 206 -23.00 2.73 6.49
CA TYR A 206 -23.12 4.19 6.37
C TYR A 206 -24.49 4.70 6.84
N SER A 207 -24.84 4.36 8.07
CA SER A 207 -25.97 4.96 8.77
C SER A 207 -25.58 6.34 9.31
N LEU A 208 -26.58 7.20 9.50
CA LEU A 208 -26.36 8.53 10.08
C LEU A 208 -25.77 8.44 11.49
N GLU A 209 -26.20 7.46 12.28
CA GLU A 209 -25.72 7.23 13.65
C GLU A 209 -24.23 6.88 13.66
N LEU A 210 -23.78 6.04 12.71
CA LEU A 210 -22.37 5.68 12.59
C LEU A 210 -21.52 6.88 12.15
N LEU A 211 -22.00 7.68 11.20
CA LEU A 211 -21.30 8.89 10.77
C LEU A 211 -21.18 9.92 11.90
N GLN A 212 -22.23 10.09 12.70
CA GLN A 212 -22.19 10.93 13.90
C GLN A 212 -21.25 10.37 14.98
N ALA A 213 -21.19 9.05 15.15
CA ALA A 213 -20.24 8.42 16.06
C ALA A 213 -18.79 8.58 15.58
N MET A 214 -18.55 8.50 14.26
CA MET A 214 -17.27 8.82 13.66
C MET A 214 -16.86 10.26 13.97
N ASP A 215 -17.74 11.22 13.72
CA ASP A 215 -17.45 12.63 13.97
C ASP A 215 -17.06 12.89 15.43
N ARG A 216 -17.84 12.35 16.39
CA ARG A 216 -17.52 12.45 17.82
C ARG A 216 -16.18 11.80 18.16
N MET A 217 -15.94 10.57 17.72
CA MET A 217 -14.68 9.86 17.99
C MET A 217 -13.46 10.61 17.44
N TYR A 218 -13.58 11.20 16.23
CA TYR A 218 -12.50 12.00 15.66
C TYR A 218 -12.26 13.29 16.45
N LYS A 219 -13.31 14.05 16.77
CA LYS A 219 -13.21 15.37 17.42
C LYS A 219 -12.91 15.30 18.91
N GLU A 220 -13.51 14.36 19.63
CA GLU A 220 -13.43 14.30 21.10
C GLU A 220 -12.26 13.44 21.60
N GLU A 221 -11.85 12.41 20.84
CA GLU A 221 -10.80 11.49 21.29
C GLU A 221 -9.55 11.56 20.41
N TRP A 222 -9.70 11.37 19.10
CA TRP A 222 -8.55 11.15 18.22
C TRP A 222 -7.73 12.42 17.95
N LEU A 223 -8.37 13.53 17.56
CA LEU A 223 -7.69 14.81 17.29
C LEU A 223 -7.01 15.36 18.56
N PRO A 224 -7.66 15.41 19.74
CA PRO A 224 -6.99 15.84 20.96
C PRO A 224 -5.76 14.98 21.28
N ARG A 225 -5.86 13.65 21.12
CA ARG A 225 -4.71 12.76 21.31
C ARG A 225 -3.61 13.01 20.28
N MET A 226 -3.93 13.25 19.01
CA MET A 226 -2.91 13.52 17.99
C MET A 226 -2.26 14.90 18.16
N SER A 227 -2.98 15.87 18.72
CA SER A 227 -2.49 17.23 18.96
C SER A 227 -1.29 17.27 19.91
N THR A 228 -1.14 16.28 20.79
CA THR A 228 0.03 16.18 21.69
C THR A 228 1.29 15.76 20.95
N TYR A 229 1.17 15.11 19.79
CA TYR A 229 2.31 14.57 19.04
C TYR A 229 2.63 15.36 17.77
N CYS A 230 1.61 15.91 17.10
CA CYS A 230 1.74 16.55 15.80
C CYS A 230 0.98 17.86 15.69
N HIS A 231 1.22 18.61 14.61
CA HIS A 231 0.39 19.77 14.28
C HIS A 231 -0.91 19.31 13.63
N ILE A 232 -1.98 20.04 13.90
CA ILE A 232 -3.30 19.78 13.33
C ILE A 232 -3.79 21.08 12.71
N LEU A 233 -4.14 21.04 11.43
CA LEU A 233 -4.89 22.08 10.76
C LEU A 233 -6.32 21.55 10.53
N GLN A 234 -7.30 22.24 11.10
CA GLN A 234 -8.70 21.89 10.98
C GLN A 234 -9.39 22.94 10.11
N TYR A 235 -10.14 22.49 9.12
CA TYR A 235 -10.88 23.33 8.20
C TYR A 235 -12.33 22.90 8.14
N ASN A 236 -13.25 23.84 8.13
CA ASN A 236 -14.61 23.59 7.67
C ASN A 236 -14.63 23.51 6.14
N GLU A 237 -15.55 22.71 5.56
CA GLU A 237 -15.66 22.53 4.09
C GLU A 237 -15.68 23.84 3.29
N ASN A 238 -16.24 24.92 3.85
CA ASN A 238 -16.37 26.22 3.18
C ASN A 238 -15.17 27.17 3.38
N GLU A 239 -14.22 26.81 4.25
CA GLU A 239 -13.06 27.66 4.56
C GLU A 239 -11.94 27.50 3.54
N ILE A 240 -11.79 26.30 2.97
CA ILE A 240 -10.80 26.03 1.92
C ILE A 240 -11.33 26.56 0.60
N LYS A 241 -10.88 27.77 0.22
CA LYS A 241 -11.21 28.38 -1.08
C LYS A 241 -10.20 27.95 -2.13
N THR A 242 -8.92 27.90 -1.77
CA THR A 242 -7.83 27.51 -2.66
C THR A 242 -6.82 26.61 -1.94
N LEU A 243 -6.04 25.86 -2.72
CA LEU A 243 -4.93 25.06 -2.18
C LEU A 243 -3.84 25.96 -1.55
N ASP A 244 -3.67 27.18 -2.07
CA ASP A 244 -2.66 28.13 -1.61
C ASP A 244 -2.92 28.57 -0.16
N ASP A 245 -4.19 28.68 0.25
CA ASP A 245 -4.57 28.99 1.63
C ASP A 245 -4.03 27.91 2.59
N VAL A 246 -4.21 26.64 2.22
CA VAL A 246 -3.73 25.50 3.03
C VAL A 246 -2.21 25.45 3.07
N VAL A 247 -1.54 25.73 1.95
CA VAL A 247 -0.06 25.77 1.88
C VAL A 247 0.48 26.89 2.77
N PHE A 248 -0.13 28.07 2.69
CA PHE A 248 0.25 29.21 3.53
C PHE A 248 0.15 28.87 5.02
N ASP A 249 -0.96 28.25 5.46
CA ASP A 249 -1.13 27.83 6.85
C ASP A 249 -0.09 26.79 7.28
N ILE A 250 0.31 25.88 6.39
CA ILE A 250 1.39 24.92 6.65
C ILE A 250 2.73 25.64 6.83
N GLU A 251 3.03 26.66 6.03
CA GLU A 251 4.27 27.44 6.13
C GLU A 251 4.37 28.24 7.44
N GLN A 252 3.25 28.60 8.06
CA GLN A 252 3.23 29.27 9.36
C GLN A 252 3.52 28.31 10.54
N LEU A 253 3.45 27.00 10.33
CA LEU A 253 3.65 26.03 11.41
C LEU A 253 5.13 25.88 11.78
N ASN A 254 5.42 25.96 13.07
CA ASN A 254 6.76 25.70 13.58
C ASN A 254 7.00 24.19 13.77
N PHE A 255 7.65 23.56 12.80
CA PHE A 255 8.00 22.13 12.85
C PHE A 255 9.19 21.80 13.76
N ASP A 256 9.87 22.81 14.31
CA ASP A 256 11.01 22.66 15.24
C ASP A 256 10.58 22.71 16.72
N ASP A 257 9.29 22.68 17.00
CA ASP A 257 8.74 22.67 18.37
C ASP A 257 9.24 21.45 19.17
N THR A 258 9.99 21.73 20.23
CA THR A 258 10.58 20.73 21.14
C THR A 258 9.57 20.08 22.08
N ASN A 259 8.29 20.45 22.04
CA ASN A 259 7.22 19.75 22.76
C ASN A 259 6.47 18.74 21.87
N LYS A 260 6.64 18.82 20.54
CA LYS A 260 6.02 17.92 19.55
C LYS A 260 7.05 17.02 18.87
N PHE A 261 6.59 16.03 18.11
CA PHE A 261 7.44 15.16 17.28
C PHE A 261 8.52 14.36 18.03
N PRO A 262 8.24 13.71 19.19
CA PRO A 262 9.25 12.96 19.92
C PRO A 262 9.91 11.87 19.05
N ASP A 263 9.12 11.18 18.22
CA ASP A 263 9.59 10.07 17.37
C ASP A 263 10.57 10.51 16.27
N TRP A 264 10.59 11.80 15.94
CA TRP A 264 11.40 12.38 14.87
C TRP A 264 12.77 12.85 15.33
N ARG A 265 13.02 12.85 16.65
CA ARG A 265 14.30 13.26 17.24
C ARG A 265 15.30 12.11 17.18
N LEU A 266 15.76 11.80 15.98
CA LEU A 266 16.87 10.89 15.77
C LEU A 266 18.15 11.68 16.00
N THR A 267 18.86 11.37 17.09
CA THR A 267 20.00 12.19 17.56
C THR A 267 21.33 11.68 17.03
N VAL A 268 21.36 10.46 16.51
CA VAL A 268 22.58 9.80 16.04
C VAL A 268 22.35 9.26 14.62
N ASP A 269 23.29 9.51 13.71
CA ASP A 269 23.24 9.03 12.32
C ASP A 269 23.00 7.53 12.22
N VAL A 270 23.56 6.76 13.16
CA VAL A 270 23.37 5.31 13.26
C VAL A 270 21.90 4.91 13.49
N GLU A 271 21.13 5.70 14.24
CA GLU A 271 19.69 5.45 14.45
C GLU A 271 18.91 5.67 13.16
N LEU A 272 19.27 6.72 12.42
CA LEU A 272 18.68 7.03 11.12
C LEU A 272 18.97 5.94 10.09
N GLU A 273 20.22 5.48 9.99
CA GLU A 273 20.61 4.39 9.10
C GLU A 273 19.91 3.07 9.45
N ARG A 274 19.84 2.73 10.74
CA ARG A 274 19.08 1.55 11.20
C ARG A 274 17.61 1.64 10.84
N PHE A 275 17.01 2.81 11.03
CA PHE A 275 15.61 3.02 10.67
C PHE A 275 15.39 2.86 9.16
N ARG A 276 16.27 3.43 8.32
CA ARG A 276 16.23 3.26 6.87
C ARG A 276 16.40 1.81 6.43
N ALA A 277 17.36 1.09 7.03
CA ALA A 277 17.57 -0.34 6.76
C ALA A 277 16.34 -1.17 7.14
N GLN A 278 15.73 -0.89 8.31
CA GLN A 278 14.51 -1.55 8.76
C GLN A 278 13.33 -1.29 7.80
N LEU A 279 13.16 -0.07 7.28
CA LEU A 279 12.14 0.23 6.28
C LEU A 279 12.32 -0.56 4.98
N GLN A 280 13.52 -1.05 4.66
CA GLN A 280 13.80 -1.82 3.45
C GLN A 280 13.83 -3.35 3.67
N ASP A 281 13.84 -3.81 4.92
CA ASP A 281 13.89 -5.24 5.25
C ASP A 281 12.50 -5.92 5.15
N GLU A 282 12.19 -6.49 3.97
CA GLU A 282 10.95 -7.24 3.76
C GLU A 282 10.75 -8.42 4.73
N HIS A 283 11.84 -9.05 5.20
CA HIS A 283 11.72 -10.16 6.15
C HIS A 283 11.27 -9.66 7.53
N PHE A 284 11.78 -8.52 7.97
CA PHE A 284 11.32 -7.87 9.19
C PHE A 284 9.82 -7.58 9.14
N TRP A 285 9.35 -6.89 8.10
CA TRP A 285 7.93 -6.55 7.97
C TRP A 285 7.05 -7.78 7.81
N THR A 286 7.49 -8.79 7.06
CA THR A 286 6.78 -10.07 6.97
C THR A 286 6.64 -10.75 8.33
N ARG A 287 7.65 -10.70 9.20
CA ARG A 287 7.55 -11.23 10.57
C ARG A 287 6.58 -10.42 11.42
N MET A 288 6.65 -9.09 11.36
CA MET A 288 5.72 -8.20 12.08
C MET A 288 4.26 -8.40 11.63
N PHE A 289 4.04 -8.71 10.36
CA PHE A 289 2.71 -9.01 9.83
C PHE A 289 2.20 -10.43 10.15
N ASN A 290 3.03 -11.28 10.75
CA ASN A 290 2.69 -12.65 11.12
C ASN A 290 2.77 -12.83 12.65
N VAL A 291 2.17 -11.92 13.41
CA VAL A 291 2.08 -12.04 14.88
C VAL A 291 1.27 -13.30 15.22
N ASN A 292 1.95 -14.29 15.81
CA ASN A 292 1.44 -15.64 16.03
C ASN A 292 0.66 -15.83 17.35
N ARG A 293 0.39 -14.78 18.13
CA ARG A 293 -0.11 -14.97 19.50
C ARG A 293 -1.61 -15.27 19.58
N LEU A 294 -2.38 -14.81 18.60
CA LEU A 294 -3.84 -15.03 18.51
C LEU A 294 -4.20 -15.89 17.28
N LEU A 295 -3.46 -17.00 17.10
CA LEU A 295 -3.64 -17.97 16.00
C LEU A 295 -5.02 -18.65 15.97
N HIS A 296 -5.93 -18.36 16.90
CA HIS A 296 -7.24 -19.02 17.01
C HIS A 296 -8.43 -18.06 16.90
N LEU A 297 -8.25 -16.88 16.29
CA LEU A 297 -9.41 -16.05 15.94
C LEU A 297 -10.25 -16.80 14.89
N SER A 298 -11.46 -17.21 15.26
CA SER A 298 -12.32 -18.02 14.38
C SER A 298 -12.61 -17.32 13.05
N GLU A 299 -12.72 -15.99 13.09
CA GLU A 299 -13.03 -15.10 11.97
C GLU A 299 -11.90 -15.02 10.93
N TRP A 300 -10.66 -15.25 11.36
CA TRP A 300 -9.47 -15.15 10.50
C TRP A 300 -8.82 -16.50 10.20
N TRP A 301 -8.94 -17.45 11.12
CA TRP A 301 -8.28 -18.76 11.01
C TRP A 301 -8.78 -19.52 9.79
N THR A 302 -7.82 -19.97 8.98
CA THR A 302 -8.02 -20.89 7.85
C THR A 302 -7.49 -22.25 8.24
N GLU A 303 -8.23 -23.30 7.90
CA GLU A 303 -7.85 -24.66 8.21
C GLU A 303 -6.49 -25.01 7.56
N PRO A 304 -5.54 -25.64 8.28
CA PRO A 304 -4.22 -25.98 7.75
C PRO A 304 -4.26 -26.77 6.43
N ASN A 305 -5.23 -27.68 6.28
CA ASN A 305 -5.41 -28.46 5.06
C ASN A 305 -5.87 -27.58 3.89
N ALA A 306 -6.79 -26.64 4.15
CA ALA A 306 -7.25 -25.66 3.17
C ALA A 306 -6.10 -24.75 2.74
N GLN A 307 -5.30 -24.26 3.69
CA GLN A 307 -4.13 -23.43 3.41
C GLN A 307 -3.07 -24.19 2.59
N LYS A 308 -2.80 -25.46 2.91
CA LYS A 308 -1.85 -26.30 2.14
C LYS A 308 -2.35 -26.52 0.71
N THR A 309 -3.65 -26.73 0.54
CA THR A 309 -4.29 -26.90 -0.77
C THR A 309 -4.21 -25.61 -1.58
N GLN A 310 -4.55 -24.46 -0.96
CA GLN A 310 -4.43 -23.13 -1.55
C GLN A 310 -3.00 -22.87 -2.06
N LEU A 311 -1.99 -23.06 -1.20
CA LEU A 311 -0.59 -22.88 -1.58
C LEU A 311 -0.14 -23.87 -2.67
N GLY A 312 -0.70 -25.08 -2.67
CA GLY A 312 -0.48 -26.07 -3.72
C GLY A 312 -1.01 -25.59 -5.07
N LEU A 313 -2.26 -25.11 -5.11
CA LEU A 313 -2.91 -24.63 -6.33
C LEU A 313 -2.26 -23.34 -6.85
N MET A 314 -1.95 -22.39 -5.96
CA MET A 314 -1.28 -21.14 -6.32
C MET A 314 0.06 -21.40 -7.02
N LYS A 315 0.82 -22.42 -6.61
CA LYS A 315 2.09 -22.77 -7.27
C LYS A 315 1.93 -23.17 -8.74
N TYR A 316 0.75 -23.59 -9.19
CA TYR A 316 0.52 -23.96 -10.58
C TYR A 316 -0.22 -22.89 -11.38
N ASP A 317 -0.67 -21.81 -10.73
CA ASP A 317 -1.30 -20.69 -11.41
C ASP A 317 -0.24 -19.90 -12.21
N PRO A 318 -0.41 -19.74 -13.54
CA PRO A 318 0.43 -18.89 -14.35
C PRO A 318 0.55 -17.44 -13.85
N ARG A 319 -0.42 -16.93 -13.07
CA ARG A 319 -0.37 -15.62 -12.41
C ARG A 319 0.67 -15.57 -11.27
N TYR A 320 1.00 -16.71 -10.64
CA TYR A 320 1.86 -16.81 -9.44
C TYR A 320 3.22 -17.49 -9.71
N TYR A 321 3.26 -18.50 -10.58
CA TYR A 321 4.43 -19.37 -10.86
C TYR A 321 5.72 -18.62 -11.25
N TRP A 322 5.62 -17.42 -11.83
CA TRP A 322 6.77 -16.67 -12.34
C TRP A 322 7.50 -15.81 -11.31
N THR A 323 7.02 -15.76 -10.06
CA THR A 323 7.59 -14.91 -9.02
C THR A 323 8.65 -15.61 -8.16
N THR A 324 8.65 -16.94 -8.06
CA THR A 324 9.50 -17.65 -7.07
C THR A 324 10.59 -18.58 -7.63
N ASN A 325 10.50 -19.09 -8.86
CA ASN A 325 11.33 -20.24 -9.30
C ASN A 325 12.10 -20.06 -10.62
N ASN A 326 13.00 -19.07 -10.77
CA ASN A 326 14.07 -19.17 -11.79
C ASN A 326 15.30 -18.29 -11.46
N TRP A 327 16.27 -18.91 -10.78
CA TRP A 327 17.62 -18.38 -10.51
C TRP A 327 18.72 -19.16 -11.26
N ASP A 328 18.41 -19.93 -12.30
CA ASP A 328 19.46 -20.60 -13.08
C ASP A 328 19.96 -19.73 -14.24
N ILE A 329 20.89 -18.82 -13.91
CA ILE A 329 21.46 -17.78 -14.79
C ILE A 329 22.60 -18.36 -15.68
N LYS A 330 22.98 -19.63 -15.51
CA LYS A 330 24.13 -20.24 -16.21
C LYS A 330 23.99 -20.32 -17.75
N PRO A 331 22.83 -20.60 -18.36
CA PRO A 331 22.74 -20.71 -19.82
C PRO A 331 22.80 -19.35 -20.55
N PHE A 332 22.56 -18.25 -19.83
CA PHE A 332 22.48 -16.91 -20.43
C PHE A 332 23.87 -16.29 -20.66
N PHE A 333 24.82 -16.51 -19.76
CA PHE A 333 26.19 -15.98 -19.89
C PHE A 333 26.98 -16.59 -21.05
N GLN A 334 26.76 -17.88 -21.38
CA GLN A 334 27.40 -18.51 -22.54
C GLN A 334 26.90 -17.97 -23.87
N ARG A 335 25.66 -17.47 -23.94
CA ARG A 335 25.11 -16.83 -25.15
C ARG A 335 25.47 -15.34 -25.27
N TYR A 336 25.74 -14.65 -24.17
CA TYR A 336 26.07 -13.22 -24.20
C TYR A 336 27.50 -12.97 -24.73
N GLN A 337 28.45 -13.88 -24.45
CA GLN A 337 29.84 -13.78 -24.95
C GLN A 337 29.96 -13.89 -26.48
N SER A 338 28.97 -14.45 -27.17
CA SER A 338 28.96 -14.50 -28.64
C SER A 338 28.36 -13.24 -29.29
N TRP A 339 27.63 -12.42 -28.53
CA TRP A 339 26.94 -11.23 -29.04
C TRP A 339 27.78 -9.94 -28.92
N THR A 340 28.76 -9.90 -28.01
CA THR A 340 29.64 -8.74 -27.80
C THR A 340 30.82 -8.66 -28.80
N ARG A 341 30.80 -9.47 -29.88
CA ARG A 341 31.80 -9.41 -30.98
C ARG A 341 31.23 -8.81 -32.27
N LEU A 342 30.50 -7.69 -32.17
CA LEU A 342 30.23 -6.87 -33.35
C LEU A 342 30.88 -5.49 -33.19
N PRO A 343 31.63 -5.01 -34.19
CA PRO A 343 32.48 -3.84 -34.01
C PRO A 343 31.64 -2.57 -34.00
N PHE A 344 31.98 -1.68 -33.07
CA PHE A 344 31.50 -0.30 -33.07
C PHE A 344 31.99 0.39 -34.35
N TYR A 345 31.05 0.89 -35.16
CA TYR A 345 31.27 1.97 -36.11
C TYR A 345 30.53 3.20 -35.62
#